data_AF-A0AAN9KDL6-F1
#
_entry.id   AF-A0AAN9KDL6-F1
#
_cell.length_a   1.000
_cell.length_b   1.000
_cell.length_c   1.000
_cell.angle_alpha   90.00
_cell.angle_beta   90.00
_cell.angle_gamma   90.00
#
_symmetry.space_group_name_H-M   'P 1'
#
loop_
_entity.id
_entity.type
_entity.pdbx_description
1 polymer ?
#
loop_
_entity_poly.entity_id
_entity_poly.type
_entity_poly.pdbx_seq_one_letter_code
_entity_poly.pdbx_strand_id
1 'polypeptide(L)'
;MASQTIFNSESDEETWVIQINQLVSETNLTILNKMPVCIYQVPKSLSCVKPEAFAPQLIAIGPYTHFHPDLYPMERFKVFAAKRVLDHFNKHDLKQLVDQLRSTGPFIRASYHKYLDLKEDTLLYTMVIDALFLLDFFHNYLDEKAFGSFITGLEEQVQRSGEKLTKDAIIRDVIMVENQIPTYVMLRIFILESSKPIDAVQEYLGSMLLSFCEKHSPLKITHTPTCSEAVTKHYHILDLMYHLMVLQNETPLKGEGRCKALSIDDDSVSTTSVPTSNKSSNSKSIVTSLKKVKVVLTWTLSALKKLKEVNIPILQPIKRHLDPILNVSTHIESFSSKTPHAETESPVVVTIPSVHELHSVGIHFLPSKGGLMGIEFDEKSGILYLPVLKLDINTEVIMRNLVAH
;
A
#
# COMPACT_ATOMS: atom_id res chain seq x y z
N MET A 1 -13.03 -32.68 -25.34
CA MET A 1 -12.96 -31.21 -25.21
C MET A 1 -14.38 -30.72 -25.02
N ALA A 2 -14.80 -30.49 -23.79
CA ALA A 2 -16.12 -29.95 -23.50
C ALA A 2 -16.05 -28.43 -23.57
N SER A 3 -16.98 -27.83 -24.31
CA SER A 3 -17.11 -26.40 -24.53
C SER A 3 -17.22 -25.68 -23.18
N GLN A 4 -16.26 -24.82 -22.85
CA GLN A 4 -16.40 -23.86 -21.77
C GLN A 4 -17.28 -22.71 -22.28
N THR A 5 -18.60 -22.91 -22.25
CA THR A 5 -19.53 -21.79 -22.40
C THR A 5 -19.28 -20.82 -21.24
N ILE A 6 -19.13 -19.53 -21.57
CA ILE A 6 -18.85 -18.47 -20.59
C ILE A 6 -20.02 -18.30 -19.61
N PHE A 7 -21.23 -18.66 -20.05
CA PHE A 7 -22.44 -18.65 -19.25
C PHE A 7 -22.90 -20.09 -18.97
N ASN A 8 -23.37 -20.32 -17.73
CA ASN A 8 -23.78 -21.65 -17.27
C ASN A 8 -25.25 -21.94 -17.57
N SER A 9 -26.04 -20.93 -17.99
CA SER A 9 -27.45 -21.07 -18.37
C SER A 9 -27.97 -19.89 -19.23
N GLU A 10 -29.09 -20.08 -19.95
CA GLU A 10 -29.80 -19.00 -20.68
C GLU A 10 -30.25 -17.86 -19.75
N SER A 11 -30.56 -18.17 -18.48
CA SER A 11 -30.89 -17.17 -17.46
C SER A 11 -29.71 -16.26 -17.14
N ASP A 12 -28.47 -16.74 -17.27
CA ASP A 12 -27.27 -15.95 -16.99
C ASP A 12 -27.00 -14.97 -18.15
N GLU A 13 -27.28 -15.38 -19.39
CA GLU A 13 -27.16 -14.52 -20.57
C GLU A 13 -28.17 -13.36 -20.54
N GLU A 14 -29.44 -13.65 -20.25
CA GLU A 14 -30.49 -12.61 -20.16
C GLU A 14 -30.19 -11.63 -19.00
N THR A 15 -29.74 -12.16 -17.87
CA THR A 15 -29.30 -11.35 -16.72
C THR A 15 -28.13 -10.45 -17.10
N TRP A 16 -27.13 -10.97 -17.81
CA TRP A 16 -25.98 -10.21 -18.29
C TRP A 16 -26.39 -9.09 -19.25
N VAL A 17 -27.29 -9.36 -20.21
CA VAL A 17 -27.79 -8.35 -21.16
C VAL A 17 -28.52 -7.22 -20.43
N ILE A 18 -29.37 -7.54 -19.45
CA ILE A 18 -30.06 -6.54 -18.63
C ILE A 18 -29.04 -5.69 -17.87
N GLN A 19 -28.03 -6.32 -17.26
CA GLN A 19 -27.00 -5.65 -16.47
C GLN A 19 -26.10 -4.73 -17.32
N ILE A 20 -25.70 -5.16 -18.52
CA ILE A 20 -24.90 -4.32 -19.43
C ILE A 20 -25.71 -3.12 -19.93
N ASN A 21 -26.96 -3.32 -20.35
CA ASN A 21 -27.81 -2.20 -20.76
C ASN A 21 -28.04 -1.19 -19.62
N GLN A 22 -28.18 -1.67 -18.38
CA GLN A 22 -28.20 -0.80 -17.21
C GLN A 22 -26.86 -0.06 -17.05
N LEU A 23 -25.71 -0.74 -17.13
CA LEU A 23 -24.39 -0.11 -17.00
C LEU A 23 -24.11 0.96 -18.05
N VAL A 24 -24.57 0.76 -19.29
CA VAL A 24 -24.39 1.69 -20.42
C VAL A 24 -25.38 2.86 -20.39
N SER A 25 -26.37 2.86 -19.49
CA SER A 25 -27.24 4.02 -19.29
C SER A 25 -26.45 5.25 -18.82
N GLU A 26 -26.82 6.44 -19.29
CA GLU A 26 -26.10 7.70 -18.99
C GLU A 26 -25.95 7.98 -17.49
N THR A 27 -26.97 7.60 -16.70
CA THR A 27 -26.94 7.68 -15.23
C THR A 27 -25.81 6.83 -14.66
N ASN A 28 -25.66 5.59 -15.13
CA ASN A 28 -24.61 4.69 -14.67
C ASN A 28 -23.23 5.07 -15.23
N LEU A 29 -23.12 5.59 -16.46
CA LEU A 29 -21.84 6.09 -16.98
C LEU A 29 -21.31 7.30 -16.18
N THR A 30 -22.20 8.21 -15.79
CA THR A 30 -21.86 9.34 -14.91
C THR A 30 -21.42 8.88 -13.52
N ILE A 31 -21.97 7.76 -13.06
CA ILE A 31 -21.64 7.08 -11.80
C ILE A 31 -20.30 6.34 -11.89
N LEU A 32 -20.05 5.60 -12.97
CA LEU A 32 -18.81 4.88 -13.26
C LEU A 32 -17.61 5.83 -13.36
N ASN A 33 -17.81 7.02 -13.93
CA ASN A 33 -16.79 8.07 -13.94
C ASN A 33 -16.40 8.60 -12.54
N LYS A 34 -17.21 8.33 -11.50
CA LYS A 34 -16.93 8.76 -10.13
C LYS A 34 -16.27 7.69 -9.26
N MET A 35 -16.37 6.41 -9.64
CA MET A 35 -15.77 5.30 -8.89
C MET A 35 -14.82 4.51 -9.80
N PRO A 36 -13.49 4.67 -9.67
CA PRO A 36 -12.56 3.87 -10.44
C PRO A 36 -12.51 2.43 -9.93
N VAL A 37 -11.98 1.55 -10.77
CA VAL A 37 -11.56 0.21 -10.37
C VAL A 37 -10.45 0.34 -9.33
N CYS A 38 -10.65 -0.20 -8.13
CA CYS A 38 -9.72 -0.10 -7.01
C CYS A 38 -9.45 -1.43 -6.30
N ILE A 39 -10.24 -2.48 -6.55
CA ILE A 39 -10.10 -3.79 -5.91
C ILE A 39 -9.71 -4.85 -6.95
N TYR A 40 -8.48 -5.33 -6.83
CA TYR A 40 -7.79 -6.19 -7.79
C TYR A 40 -7.65 -7.62 -7.28
N GLN A 41 -7.60 -8.59 -8.20
CA GLN A 41 -7.11 -9.94 -7.89
C GLN A 41 -5.62 -9.99 -8.11
N VAL A 42 -4.94 -10.73 -7.24
CA VAL A 42 -3.50 -10.91 -7.29
C VAL A 42 -3.15 -11.76 -8.51
N PRO A 43 -2.24 -11.27 -9.38
CA PRO A 43 -1.74 -12.08 -10.47
C PRO A 43 -1.18 -13.42 -9.98
N LYS A 44 -1.47 -14.51 -10.69
CA LYS A 44 -1.00 -15.86 -10.33
C LYS A 44 0.52 -15.95 -10.15
N SER A 45 1.27 -15.12 -10.85
CA SER A 45 2.74 -15.01 -10.72
C SER A 45 3.20 -14.53 -9.35
N LEU A 46 2.38 -13.75 -8.64
CA LEU A 46 2.65 -13.30 -7.28
C LEU A 46 2.05 -14.27 -6.25
N SER A 47 0.80 -14.70 -6.47
CA SER A 47 0.10 -15.53 -5.49
C SER A 47 0.63 -16.96 -5.39
N CYS A 48 1.22 -17.53 -6.45
CA CYS A 48 1.78 -18.89 -6.39
C CYS A 48 3.01 -19.03 -5.48
N VAL A 49 3.73 -17.94 -5.23
CA VAL A 49 4.95 -17.95 -4.39
C VAL A 49 4.61 -18.01 -2.91
N LYS A 50 3.52 -17.35 -2.50
CA LYS A 50 3.03 -17.36 -1.12
C LYS A 50 1.51 -17.19 -1.07
N PRO A 51 0.73 -18.24 -1.36
CA PRO A 51 -0.73 -18.16 -1.42
C PRO A 51 -1.36 -17.64 -0.13
N GLU A 52 -0.81 -18.04 1.01
CA GLU A 52 -1.32 -17.72 2.35
C GLU A 52 -1.17 -16.23 2.70
N ALA A 53 -0.40 -15.46 1.91
CA ALA A 53 -0.28 -14.02 2.08
C ALA A 53 -1.40 -13.23 1.38
N PHE A 54 -2.16 -13.86 0.47
CA PHE A 54 -3.14 -13.18 -0.37
C PHE A 54 -4.56 -13.75 -0.24
N ALA A 55 -4.70 -14.99 0.24
CA ALA A 55 -5.99 -15.60 0.51
C ALA A 55 -6.36 -15.49 1.99
N PRO A 56 -7.56 -14.98 2.34
CA PRO A 56 -7.99 -14.85 3.73
C PRO A 56 -8.05 -16.22 4.40
N GLN A 57 -7.66 -16.27 5.67
CA GLN A 57 -7.52 -17.52 6.43
C GLN A 57 -8.65 -17.74 7.44
N LEU A 58 -9.35 -16.66 7.80
CA LEU A 58 -10.36 -16.66 8.84
C LEU A 58 -11.62 -15.94 8.36
N ILE A 59 -11.52 -14.68 7.93
CA ILE A 59 -12.68 -13.86 7.61
C ILE A 59 -12.67 -13.37 6.16
N ALA A 60 -13.68 -13.81 5.40
CA ALA A 60 -13.96 -13.27 4.08
C ALA A 60 -14.67 -11.92 4.17
N ILE A 61 -14.21 -10.95 3.37
CA ILE A 61 -14.72 -9.59 3.25
C ILE A 61 -14.84 -9.28 1.76
N GLY A 62 -16.06 -8.95 1.34
CA GLY A 62 -16.38 -8.65 -0.03
C GLY A 62 -16.55 -9.89 -0.92
N PRO A 63 -17.00 -9.69 -2.16
CA PRO A 63 -17.54 -10.73 -3.02
C PRO A 63 -16.48 -11.65 -3.64
N TYR A 64 -15.20 -11.26 -3.70
CA TYR A 64 -14.14 -12.13 -4.23
C TYR A 64 -13.87 -13.35 -3.34
N THR A 65 -14.07 -13.22 -2.03
CA THR A 65 -13.69 -14.24 -1.05
C THR A 65 -14.91 -14.84 -0.32
N HIS A 66 -16.07 -14.17 -0.37
CA HIS A 66 -17.28 -14.53 0.38
C HIS A 66 -17.78 -15.98 0.18
N PHE A 67 -17.57 -16.57 -1.00
CA PHE A 67 -18.10 -17.90 -1.33
C PHE A 67 -17.12 -19.03 -1.08
N HIS A 68 -16.05 -18.81 -0.30
CA HIS A 68 -15.15 -19.89 0.09
C HIS A 68 -15.74 -20.66 1.29
N PRO A 69 -16.11 -21.96 1.12
CA PRO A 69 -16.81 -22.70 2.17
C PRO A 69 -16.06 -22.79 3.50
N ASP A 70 -14.72 -22.78 3.43
CA ASP A 70 -13.84 -22.87 4.59
C ASP A 70 -13.93 -21.63 5.50
N LEU A 71 -14.51 -20.52 5.01
CA LEU A 71 -14.66 -19.26 5.76
C LEU A 71 -16.09 -19.03 6.25
N TYR A 72 -17.04 -19.89 5.87
CA TYR A 72 -18.45 -19.79 6.29
C TYR A 72 -18.69 -19.80 7.80
N PRO A 73 -17.90 -20.50 8.62
CA PRO A 73 -18.03 -20.40 10.08
C PRO A 73 -17.97 -18.97 10.59
N MET A 74 -17.18 -18.09 9.94
CA MET A 74 -17.06 -16.67 10.32
C MET A 74 -18.20 -15.78 9.83
N GLU A 75 -19.11 -16.25 8.98
CA GLU A 75 -20.29 -15.48 8.59
C GLU A 75 -21.21 -15.19 9.78
N ARG A 76 -21.34 -16.15 10.71
CA ARG A 76 -22.13 -15.95 11.94
C ARG A 76 -21.57 -14.81 12.77
N PHE A 77 -20.25 -14.69 12.83
CA PHE A 77 -19.61 -13.58 13.54
C PHE A 77 -19.97 -12.23 12.90
N LYS A 78 -19.84 -12.11 11.58
CA LYS A 78 -20.20 -10.88 10.86
C LYS A 78 -21.66 -10.51 11.09
N VAL A 79 -22.57 -11.48 11.12
CA VAL A 79 -23.99 -11.25 11.44
C VAL A 79 -24.18 -10.74 12.87
N PHE A 80 -23.45 -11.26 13.86
CA PHE A 80 -23.52 -10.74 15.24
C PHE A 80 -22.99 -9.31 15.34
N ALA A 81 -21.87 -9.00 14.68
CA ALA A 81 -21.34 -7.64 14.61
C ALA A 81 -22.33 -6.70 13.93
N ALA A 82 -22.89 -7.10 12.79
CA ALA A 82 -23.90 -6.35 12.08
C ALA A 82 -25.13 -6.07 12.96
N LYS A 83 -25.61 -7.08 13.70
CA LYS A 83 -26.71 -6.90 14.64
C LYS A 83 -26.41 -5.87 15.72
N ARG A 84 -25.22 -5.90 16.34
CA ARG A 84 -24.83 -4.89 17.35
C ARG A 84 -24.90 -3.47 16.79
N VAL A 85 -24.39 -3.26 15.58
CA VAL A 85 -24.41 -1.95 14.93
C VAL A 85 -25.84 -1.49 14.63
N LEU A 86 -26.68 -2.38 14.07
CA LEU A 86 -28.08 -2.08 13.80
C LEU A 86 -28.87 -1.78 15.09
N ASP A 87 -28.67 -2.56 16.15
CA ASP A 87 -29.32 -2.35 17.45
C ASP A 87 -28.84 -1.03 18.11
N HIS A 88 -27.59 -0.62 17.88
CA HIS A 88 -27.05 0.65 18.37
C HIS A 88 -27.73 1.86 17.74
N PHE A 89 -27.89 1.87 16.41
CA PHE A 89 -28.56 2.97 15.72
C PHE A 89 -30.08 2.91 15.86
N ASN A 90 -30.63 1.70 15.97
CA ASN A 90 -32.05 1.42 16.15
C ASN A 90 -32.96 2.18 15.17
N LYS A 91 -32.54 2.26 13.90
CA LYS A 91 -33.23 3.03 12.85
C LYS A 91 -33.82 2.13 11.77
N HIS A 92 -33.01 1.25 11.19
CA HIS A 92 -33.45 0.27 10.19
C HIS A 92 -33.14 -1.15 10.63
N ASP A 93 -33.97 -2.11 10.21
CA ASP A 93 -33.53 -3.51 10.16
C ASP A 93 -32.62 -3.77 8.95
N LEU A 94 -31.99 -4.95 8.91
CA LEU A 94 -31.05 -5.31 7.83
C LEU A 94 -31.70 -5.21 6.44
N LYS A 95 -32.94 -5.68 6.29
CA LYS A 95 -33.63 -5.69 4.99
C LYS A 95 -33.94 -4.26 4.54
N GLN A 96 -34.44 -3.42 5.45
CA GLN A 96 -34.70 -2.01 5.19
C GLN A 96 -33.43 -1.27 4.78
N LEU A 97 -32.30 -1.52 5.47
CA LEU A 97 -31.01 -0.92 5.11
C LEU A 97 -30.53 -1.36 3.72
N VAL A 98 -30.64 -2.66 3.39
CA VAL A 98 -30.32 -3.17 2.05
C VAL A 98 -31.21 -2.51 0.99
N ASP A 99 -32.51 -2.36 1.26
CA ASP A 99 -33.44 -1.72 0.34
C ASP A 99 -33.08 -0.23 0.09
N GLN A 100 -32.57 0.50 1.09
CA GLN A 100 -32.04 1.87 0.92
C GLN A 100 -30.77 1.94 0.05
N LEU A 101 -30.03 0.83 -0.05
CA LEU A 101 -28.74 0.75 -0.74
C LEU A 101 -28.82 0.15 -2.15
N ARG A 102 -30.01 -0.16 -2.68
CA ARG A 102 -30.14 -0.74 -4.04
C ARG A 102 -29.48 0.08 -5.15
N SER A 103 -29.44 1.41 -5.00
CA SER A 103 -28.78 2.29 -5.98
C SER A 103 -27.25 2.19 -5.97
N THR A 104 -26.65 1.47 -5.02
CA THR A 104 -25.19 1.36 -4.86
C THR A 104 -24.57 0.16 -5.60
N GLY A 105 -25.38 -0.81 -6.04
CA GLY A 105 -24.89 -2.00 -6.73
C GLY A 105 -23.97 -1.72 -7.93
N PRO A 106 -24.29 -0.76 -8.82
CA PRO A 106 -23.40 -0.38 -9.92
C PRO A 106 -22.05 0.16 -9.42
N PHE A 107 -22.03 1.00 -8.38
CA PHE A 107 -20.79 1.54 -7.79
C PHE A 107 -19.93 0.44 -7.18
N ILE A 108 -20.57 -0.52 -6.51
CA ILE A 108 -19.89 -1.67 -5.93
C ILE A 108 -19.22 -2.45 -7.05
N ARG A 109 -19.96 -2.89 -8.08
CA ARG A 109 -19.39 -3.64 -9.21
C ARG A 109 -18.27 -2.90 -9.91
N ALA A 110 -18.40 -1.58 -10.09
CA ALA A 110 -17.38 -0.73 -10.72
C ALA A 110 -16.05 -0.70 -9.96
N SER A 111 -16.09 -0.92 -8.64
CA SER A 111 -14.89 -0.89 -7.79
C SER A 111 -14.01 -2.14 -7.99
N TYR A 112 -14.55 -3.21 -8.55
CA TYR A 112 -13.85 -4.49 -8.74
C TYR A 112 -13.37 -4.65 -10.18
N HIS A 113 -12.10 -5.04 -10.38
CA HIS A 113 -11.53 -5.19 -11.73
C HIS A 113 -12.15 -6.34 -12.54
N LYS A 114 -12.77 -7.31 -11.87
CA LYS A 114 -13.56 -8.38 -12.50
C LYS A 114 -15.03 -8.14 -12.28
N TYR A 115 -15.80 -8.50 -13.30
CA TYR A 115 -17.24 -8.50 -13.21
C TYR A 115 -17.72 -9.44 -12.10
N LEU A 116 -18.59 -8.92 -11.24
CA LEU A 116 -19.20 -9.69 -10.16
C LEU A 116 -20.52 -10.29 -10.67
N ASP A 117 -20.46 -11.55 -11.06
CA ASP A 117 -21.63 -12.33 -11.49
C ASP A 117 -22.46 -12.79 -10.29
N LEU A 118 -23.01 -11.81 -9.58
CA LEU A 118 -23.86 -12.01 -8.42
C LEU A 118 -25.19 -11.29 -8.66
N LYS A 119 -26.28 -11.96 -8.26
CA LYS A 119 -27.60 -11.33 -8.16
C LYS A 119 -27.52 -10.13 -7.23
N GLU A 120 -28.34 -9.13 -7.54
CA GLU A 120 -28.31 -7.84 -6.83
C GLU A 120 -28.49 -8.00 -5.32
N ASP A 121 -29.48 -8.78 -4.89
CA ASP A 121 -29.70 -9.03 -3.46
C ASP A 121 -28.49 -9.70 -2.82
N THR A 122 -27.95 -10.76 -3.43
CA THR A 122 -26.78 -11.47 -2.91
C THR A 122 -25.59 -10.50 -2.73
N LEU A 123 -25.30 -9.68 -3.75
CA LEU A 123 -24.24 -8.68 -3.66
C LEU A 123 -24.48 -7.71 -2.50
N LEU A 124 -25.69 -7.11 -2.42
CA LEU A 124 -25.97 -6.09 -1.42
C LEU A 124 -25.97 -6.65 0.01
N TYR A 125 -26.54 -7.84 0.23
CA TYR A 125 -26.52 -8.48 1.54
C TYR A 125 -25.09 -8.80 1.99
N THR A 126 -24.25 -9.36 1.11
CA THR A 126 -22.82 -9.57 1.39
C THR A 126 -22.15 -8.26 1.76
N MET A 127 -22.31 -7.22 0.94
CA MET A 127 -21.64 -5.94 1.16
C MET A 127 -22.11 -5.21 2.42
N VAL A 128 -23.40 -5.26 2.75
CA VAL A 128 -23.95 -4.60 3.94
C VAL A 128 -23.50 -5.32 5.21
N ILE A 129 -23.54 -6.65 5.25
CA ILE A 129 -23.06 -7.42 6.40
C ILE A 129 -21.57 -7.16 6.63
N ASP A 130 -20.76 -7.20 5.57
CA ASP A 130 -19.32 -7.00 5.66
C ASP A 130 -18.96 -5.57 6.07
N ALA A 131 -19.68 -4.57 5.54
CA ALA A 131 -19.48 -3.17 5.92
C ALA A 131 -19.90 -2.89 7.37
N LEU A 132 -21.02 -3.45 7.84
CA LEU A 132 -21.42 -3.32 9.25
C LEU A 132 -20.44 -4.03 10.19
N PHE A 133 -19.95 -5.20 9.80
CA PHE A 133 -18.88 -5.88 10.52
C PHE A 133 -17.62 -5.01 10.62
N LEU A 134 -17.17 -4.42 9.50
CA LEU A 134 -16.00 -3.55 9.49
C LEU A 134 -16.21 -2.27 10.32
N LEU A 135 -17.40 -1.66 10.29
CA LEU A 135 -17.73 -0.51 11.13
C LEU A 135 -17.61 -0.87 12.62
N ASP A 136 -18.14 -2.02 13.04
CA ASP A 136 -18.01 -2.50 14.41
C ASP A 136 -16.54 -2.81 14.76
N PHE A 137 -15.83 -3.48 13.87
CA PHE A 137 -14.43 -3.83 14.04
C PHE A 137 -13.54 -2.59 14.22
N PHE A 138 -13.64 -1.61 13.32
CA PHE A 138 -12.83 -0.40 13.40
C PHE A 138 -13.24 0.52 14.55
N HIS A 139 -14.53 0.55 14.92
CA HIS A 139 -15.00 1.28 16.10
C HIS A 139 -14.36 0.76 17.38
N ASN A 140 -14.38 -0.56 17.57
CA ASN A 140 -13.75 -1.19 18.73
C ASN A 140 -12.22 -1.05 18.69
N TYR A 141 -11.64 -0.80 17.52
CA TYR A 141 -10.20 -0.58 17.34
C TYR A 141 -9.67 0.72 17.97
N LEU A 142 -10.55 1.72 18.14
CA LEU A 142 -10.21 3.03 18.72
C LEU A 142 -9.76 2.95 20.19
N ASP A 143 -10.20 1.92 20.93
CA ASP A 143 -9.86 1.69 22.33
C ASP A 143 -9.35 0.26 22.52
N GLU A 144 -8.12 0.09 22.99
CA GLU A 144 -7.52 -1.24 23.15
C GLU A 144 -8.27 -2.16 24.12
N LYS A 145 -8.91 -1.59 25.15
CA LYS A 145 -9.73 -2.36 26.11
C LYS A 145 -11.04 -2.77 25.45
N ALA A 146 -11.67 -1.87 24.70
CA ALA A 146 -12.87 -2.19 23.93
C ALA A 146 -12.57 -3.28 22.89
N PHE A 147 -11.46 -3.16 22.15
CA PHE A 147 -11.02 -4.18 21.22
C PHE A 147 -10.73 -5.53 21.90
N GLY A 148 -10.10 -5.49 23.09
CA GLY A 148 -9.90 -6.68 23.91
C GLY A 148 -11.21 -7.39 24.25
N SER A 149 -12.18 -6.64 24.78
CA SER A 149 -13.50 -7.13 25.13
C SER A 149 -14.28 -7.65 23.92
N PHE A 150 -14.24 -6.93 22.80
CA PHE A 150 -14.84 -7.32 21.53
C PHE A 150 -14.32 -8.69 21.07
N ILE A 151 -13.00 -8.89 21.10
CA ILE A 151 -12.39 -10.16 20.69
C ILE A 151 -12.72 -11.27 21.68
N THR A 152 -12.67 -11.02 22.98
CA THR A 152 -13.01 -12.06 23.98
C THR A 152 -14.48 -12.48 23.90
N GLY A 153 -15.41 -11.52 23.83
CA GLY A 153 -16.83 -11.81 23.64
C GLY A 153 -17.10 -12.54 22.33
N LEU A 154 -16.25 -12.33 21.33
CA LEU A 154 -16.31 -13.08 20.09
C LEU A 154 -15.72 -14.52 20.21
N GLU A 155 -14.57 -14.67 20.84
CA GLU A 155 -13.96 -15.97 21.16
C GLU A 155 -14.95 -16.90 21.84
N GLU A 156 -15.73 -16.40 22.79
CA GLU A 156 -16.79 -17.19 23.46
C GLU A 156 -17.89 -17.69 22.51
N GLN A 157 -18.20 -16.94 21.44
CA GLN A 157 -19.20 -17.34 20.45
C GLN A 157 -18.65 -18.38 19.47
N VAL A 158 -17.36 -18.27 19.11
CA VAL A 158 -16.67 -19.14 18.14
C VAL A 158 -16.05 -20.39 18.78
N GLN A 159 -15.76 -20.38 20.08
CA GLN A 159 -15.36 -21.60 20.81
C GLN A 159 -16.44 -22.69 20.70
N ARG A 160 -17.71 -22.32 20.45
CA ARG A 160 -18.81 -23.25 20.15
C ARG A 160 -18.72 -23.88 18.75
N SER A 161 -17.96 -23.32 17.82
CA SER A 161 -17.66 -23.88 16.50
C SER A 161 -16.28 -24.55 16.39
N GLY A 162 -15.42 -24.44 17.41
CA GLY A 162 -14.13 -25.14 17.48
C GLY A 162 -12.95 -24.42 16.83
N GLU A 163 -13.14 -23.19 16.35
CA GLU A 163 -12.09 -22.39 15.71
C GLU A 163 -11.43 -21.44 16.72
N LYS A 164 -10.09 -21.36 16.69
CA LYS A 164 -9.35 -20.41 17.52
C LYS A 164 -9.25 -19.08 16.78
N LEU A 165 -9.93 -18.07 17.30
CA LEU A 165 -9.77 -16.71 16.82
C LEU A 165 -8.41 -16.16 17.23
N THR A 166 -7.75 -15.49 16.29
CA THR A 166 -6.55 -14.72 16.60
C THR A 166 -6.73 -13.32 16.05
N LYS A 167 -6.51 -12.32 16.91
CA LYS A 167 -6.56 -10.89 16.53
C LYS A 167 -5.74 -10.66 15.27
N ASP A 168 -4.55 -11.25 15.23
CA ASP A 168 -3.63 -11.17 14.10
C ASP A 168 -4.19 -11.78 12.81
N ALA A 169 -4.95 -12.89 12.85
CA ALA A 169 -5.59 -13.42 11.65
C ALA A 169 -6.63 -12.46 11.08
N ILE A 170 -7.48 -11.87 11.93
CA ILE A 170 -8.47 -10.88 11.47
C ILE A 170 -7.76 -9.67 10.86
N ILE A 171 -6.73 -9.13 11.52
CA ILE A 171 -5.96 -7.99 11.02
C ILE A 171 -5.33 -8.30 9.66
N ARG A 172 -4.73 -9.50 9.50
CA ARG A 172 -4.15 -9.92 8.21
C ARG A 172 -5.22 -9.96 7.13
N ASP A 173 -6.34 -10.62 7.39
CA ASP A 173 -7.39 -10.78 6.40
C ASP A 173 -8.00 -9.43 6.01
N VAL A 174 -8.20 -8.50 6.95
CA VAL A 174 -8.73 -7.15 6.69
C VAL A 174 -7.84 -6.32 5.74
N ILE A 175 -6.54 -6.58 5.70
CA ILE A 175 -5.59 -5.84 4.85
C ILE A 175 -5.30 -6.51 3.50
N MET A 176 -5.82 -7.71 3.25
CA MET A 176 -5.54 -8.44 2.01
C MET A 176 -6.21 -7.78 0.81
N VAL A 177 -5.49 -7.71 -0.31
CA VAL A 177 -5.92 -6.99 -1.53
C VAL A 177 -7.21 -7.54 -2.15
N GLU A 178 -7.41 -8.86 -2.11
CA GLU A 178 -8.65 -9.48 -2.62
C GLU A 178 -9.80 -9.43 -1.60
N ASN A 179 -9.51 -9.08 -0.35
CA ASN A 179 -10.44 -9.10 0.78
C ASN A 179 -10.86 -7.68 1.19
N GLN A 180 -11.09 -6.82 0.20
CA GLN A 180 -11.45 -5.42 0.39
C GLN A 180 -12.90 -5.15 -0.03
N ILE A 181 -13.51 -4.14 0.59
CA ILE A 181 -14.73 -3.49 0.11
C ILE A 181 -14.49 -1.98 -0.04
N PRO A 182 -15.25 -1.28 -0.91
CA PRO A 182 -15.13 0.16 -1.03
C PRO A 182 -15.56 0.87 0.26
N THR A 183 -14.73 1.77 0.78
CA THR A 183 -15.02 2.66 1.91
C THR A 183 -16.35 3.40 1.73
N TYR A 184 -16.71 3.68 0.47
CA TYR A 184 -17.98 4.26 0.09
C TYR A 184 -19.19 3.50 0.68
N VAL A 185 -19.17 2.17 0.74
CA VAL A 185 -20.30 1.38 1.28
C VAL A 185 -20.46 1.64 2.78
N MET A 186 -19.35 1.61 3.53
CA MET A 186 -19.34 1.95 4.96
C MET A 186 -19.82 3.39 5.19
N LEU A 187 -19.33 4.34 4.40
CA LEU A 187 -19.75 5.74 4.47
C LEU A 187 -21.25 5.90 4.23
N ARG A 188 -21.80 5.25 3.21
CA ARG A 188 -23.24 5.32 2.89
C ARG A 188 -24.11 4.74 4.00
N ILE A 189 -23.75 3.58 4.55
CA ILE A 189 -24.45 3.00 5.71
C ILE A 189 -24.42 3.98 6.88
N PHE A 190 -23.25 4.52 7.20
CA PHE A 190 -23.09 5.37 8.38
C PHE A 190 -23.85 6.71 8.25
N ILE A 191 -23.90 7.30 7.05
CA ILE A 191 -24.75 8.47 6.76
C ILE A 191 -26.23 8.12 6.94
N LEU A 192 -26.67 6.97 6.46
CA LEU A 192 -28.07 6.54 6.57
C LEU A 192 -28.49 6.29 8.03
N GLU A 193 -27.61 5.71 8.84
CA GLU A 193 -27.94 5.30 10.22
C GLU A 193 -27.75 6.41 11.26
N SER A 194 -26.62 7.15 11.23
CA SER A 194 -26.18 7.98 12.38
C SER A 194 -26.97 9.26 12.64
N SER A 195 -27.81 9.71 11.69
CA SER A 195 -28.51 11.00 11.74
C SER A 195 -27.59 12.22 11.94
N LYS A 196 -26.27 12.06 11.81
CA LYS A 196 -25.27 13.11 11.93
C LYS A 196 -25.03 13.81 10.57
N PRO A 197 -24.51 15.05 10.56
CA PRO A 197 -24.05 15.69 9.34
C PRO A 197 -22.97 14.86 8.64
N ILE A 198 -22.93 14.89 7.31
CA ILE A 198 -22.01 14.10 6.48
C ILE A 198 -20.55 14.32 6.91
N ASP A 199 -20.15 15.55 7.17
CA ASP A 199 -18.77 15.89 7.55
C ASP A 199 -18.37 15.22 8.87
N ALA A 200 -19.28 15.15 9.84
CA ALA A 200 -19.03 14.48 11.12
C ALA A 200 -18.92 12.95 10.95
N VAL A 201 -19.70 12.37 10.03
CA VAL A 201 -19.61 10.95 9.69
C VAL A 201 -18.28 10.63 9.01
N GLN A 202 -17.86 11.47 8.06
CA GLN A 202 -16.57 11.34 7.38
C GLN A 202 -15.40 11.46 8.36
N GLU A 203 -15.45 12.45 9.26
CA GLU A 203 -14.41 12.65 10.26
C GLU A 203 -14.30 11.43 11.18
N TYR A 204 -15.44 10.90 11.63
CA TYR A 204 -15.44 9.75 12.52
C TYR A 204 -14.98 8.45 11.83
N LEU A 205 -15.52 8.14 10.64
CA LEU A 205 -15.07 7.01 9.84
C LEU A 205 -13.58 7.13 9.49
N GLY A 206 -13.11 8.32 9.15
CA GLY A 206 -11.70 8.57 8.87
C GLY A 206 -10.82 8.30 10.08
N SER A 207 -11.23 8.74 11.27
CA SER A 207 -10.48 8.48 12.50
C SER A 207 -10.33 6.99 12.79
N MET A 208 -11.39 6.21 12.53
CA MET A 208 -11.39 4.75 12.66
C MET A 208 -10.39 4.08 11.71
N LEU A 209 -10.42 4.47 10.43
CA LEU A 209 -9.51 3.92 9.41
C LEU A 209 -8.04 4.34 9.66
N LEU A 210 -7.81 5.61 10.00
CA LEU A 210 -6.47 6.12 10.32
C LEU A 210 -5.89 5.45 11.57
N SER A 211 -6.69 5.25 12.61
CA SER A 211 -6.25 4.55 13.83
C SER A 211 -5.77 3.12 13.52
N PHE A 212 -6.49 2.41 12.65
CA PHE A 212 -6.06 1.09 12.18
C PHE A 212 -4.73 1.17 11.40
N CYS A 213 -4.61 2.10 10.45
CA CYS A 213 -3.40 2.29 9.66
C CYS A 213 -2.19 2.66 10.53
N GLU A 214 -2.33 3.58 11.47
CA GLU A 214 -1.26 3.99 12.40
C GLU A 214 -0.76 2.82 13.25
N LYS A 215 -1.66 1.94 13.69
CA LYS A 215 -1.29 0.80 14.55
C LYS A 215 -0.51 -0.27 13.79
N HIS A 216 -0.88 -0.51 12.53
CA HIS A 216 -0.39 -1.64 11.72
C HIS A 216 0.59 -1.26 10.63
N SER A 217 0.77 0.02 10.33
CA SER A 217 1.75 0.43 9.36
C SER A 217 3.13 -0.10 9.76
N PRO A 218 3.79 -0.90 8.90
CA PRO A 218 5.12 -1.41 9.18
C PRO A 218 6.16 -0.29 9.10
N LEU A 219 5.83 0.85 8.48
CA LEU A 219 6.69 2.01 8.37
C LEU A 219 6.13 3.18 9.17
N LYS A 220 7.04 4.05 9.63
CA LYS A 220 6.61 5.30 10.27
C LYS A 220 5.86 6.18 9.28
N ILE A 221 4.62 6.50 9.60
CA ILE A 221 3.80 7.44 8.85
C ILE A 221 4.38 8.84 9.05
N THR A 222 4.66 9.53 7.94
CA THR A 222 5.27 10.87 7.96
C THR A 222 4.30 12.00 7.61
N HIS A 223 3.16 11.66 7.01
CA HIS A 223 2.06 12.58 6.75
C HIS A 223 0.76 11.89 7.16
N THR A 224 -0.08 12.59 7.91
CA THR A 224 -1.43 12.12 8.22
C THR A 224 -2.40 13.02 7.47
N PRO A 225 -3.19 12.48 6.51
CA PRO A 225 -4.29 13.23 5.95
C PRO A 225 -5.30 13.55 7.05
N THR A 226 -6.15 14.54 6.82
CA THR A 226 -7.31 14.74 7.70
C THR A 226 -8.21 13.50 7.69
N CYS A 227 -9.01 13.28 8.73
CA CYS A 227 -9.88 12.10 8.78
C CYS A 227 -10.88 12.11 7.60
N SER A 228 -11.47 13.26 7.29
CA SER A 228 -12.32 13.40 6.10
C SER A 228 -11.59 13.01 4.79
N GLU A 229 -10.32 13.39 4.62
CA GLU A 229 -9.52 13.00 3.45
C GLU A 229 -9.23 11.49 3.41
N ALA A 230 -9.03 10.86 4.55
CA ALA A 230 -8.86 9.40 4.64
C ALA A 230 -10.06 8.64 4.05
N VAL A 231 -11.25 9.24 4.10
CA VAL A 231 -12.49 8.67 3.55
C VAL A 231 -12.77 9.12 2.12
N THR A 232 -12.51 10.40 1.81
CA THR A 232 -12.93 11.00 0.53
C THR A 232 -11.93 10.85 -0.59
N LYS A 233 -10.64 10.62 -0.28
CA LYS A 233 -9.56 10.49 -1.27
C LYS A 233 -9.06 9.06 -1.46
N HIS A 234 -9.55 8.11 -0.66
CA HIS A 234 -9.07 6.74 -0.67
C HIS A 234 -10.25 5.78 -0.77
N TYR A 235 -10.09 4.71 -1.53
CA TYR A 235 -11.19 3.86 -1.94
C TYR A 235 -11.46 2.70 -0.99
N HIS A 236 -10.45 2.20 -0.28
CA HIS A 236 -10.56 1.12 0.72
C HIS A 236 -9.38 1.20 1.71
N ILE A 237 -9.36 0.34 2.74
CA ILE A 237 -8.37 0.44 3.83
C ILE A 237 -6.92 0.17 3.37
N LEU A 238 -6.72 -0.81 2.48
CA LEU A 238 -5.39 -1.07 1.90
C LEU A 238 -4.89 0.10 1.04
N ASP A 239 -5.78 0.77 0.29
CA ASP A 239 -5.46 1.94 -0.51
C ASP A 239 -5.06 3.14 0.35
N LEU A 240 -5.76 3.35 1.48
CA LEU A 240 -5.36 4.33 2.48
C LEU A 240 -3.96 4.01 3.06
N MET A 241 -3.73 2.76 3.46
CA MET A 241 -2.43 2.32 3.99
C MET A 241 -1.30 2.55 2.97
N TYR A 242 -1.53 2.22 1.70
CA TYR A 242 -0.60 2.43 0.62
C TYR A 242 -0.22 3.91 0.48
N HIS A 243 -1.20 4.80 0.43
CA HIS A 243 -0.96 6.23 0.30
C HIS A 243 -0.21 6.82 1.50
N LEU A 244 -0.54 6.40 2.73
CA LEU A 244 0.17 6.81 3.95
C LEU A 244 1.66 6.43 3.94
N MET A 245 2.02 5.35 3.25
CA MET A 245 3.38 4.82 3.20
C MET A 245 4.18 5.27 1.97
N VAL A 246 3.55 5.34 0.79
CA VAL A 246 4.24 5.44 -0.51
C VAL A 246 4.11 6.83 -1.15
N LEU A 247 2.94 7.49 -1.05
CA LEU A 247 2.71 8.76 -1.75
C LEU A 247 2.90 9.96 -0.81
N GLN A 248 4.03 10.62 -0.94
CA GLN A 248 4.17 12.03 -0.53
C GLN A 248 3.78 12.89 -1.74
N ASN A 249 2.78 13.76 -1.57
CA ASN A 249 2.27 14.65 -2.61
C ASN A 249 3.39 15.26 -3.47
N GLU A 250 3.35 15.02 -4.78
CA GLU A 250 3.86 15.99 -5.74
C GLU A 250 3.08 17.29 -5.47
N THR A 251 3.70 18.24 -4.79
CA THR A 251 3.14 19.59 -4.78
C THR A 251 3.20 20.09 -6.23
N PRO A 252 2.09 20.55 -6.83
CA PRO A 252 2.17 21.19 -8.13
C PRO A 252 2.98 22.46 -7.93
N LEU A 253 4.18 22.51 -8.53
CA LEU A 253 4.96 23.73 -8.67
C LEU A 253 4.06 24.77 -9.36
N LYS A 254 3.44 25.64 -8.56
CA LYS A 254 2.83 26.86 -9.05
C LYS A 254 3.96 27.74 -9.58
N GLY A 255 3.99 27.87 -10.91
CA GLY A 255 4.07 29.14 -11.62
C GLY A 255 5.22 30.09 -11.29
N GLU A 256 6.01 30.35 -12.35
CA GLU A 256 6.64 31.64 -12.64
C GLU A 256 7.93 32.01 -11.91
N GLY A 257 9.03 31.59 -12.53
CA GLY A 257 10.36 32.17 -12.33
C GLY A 257 11.16 32.06 -13.61
N ARG A 258 10.85 32.92 -14.58
CA ARG A 258 11.53 33.09 -15.86
C ARG A 258 13.06 33.11 -15.66
N CYS A 259 13.76 32.05 -16.07
CA CYS A 259 15.21 32.08 -16.21
C CYS A 259 15.58 33.15 -17.26
N LYS A 260 16.09 34.29 -16.80
CA LYS A 260 16.88 35.18 -17.66
C LYS A 260 18.31 34.65 -17.70
N ALA A 261 18.74 34.31 -18.90
CA ALA A 261 20.13 34.02 -19.20
C ALA A 261 20.97 35.30 -19.19
N LEU A 262 22.20 35.15 -18.69
CA LEU A 262 23.45 35.83 -19.04
C LEU A 262 23.57 37.35 -18.87
N SER A 263 24.51 37.75 -18.01
CA SER A 263 25.68 38.51 -18.48
C SER A 263 26.88 38.27 -17.56
N ILE A 264 28.00 37.95 -18.21
CA ILE A 264 29.38 37.90 -17.71
C ILE A 264 29.80 39.33 -17.34
N ASP A 265 30.58 39.48 -16.27
CA ASP A 265 31.62 40.51 -16.17
C ASP A 265 32.74 40.04 -15.22
N ASP A 266 33.95 39.96 -15.78
CA ASP A 266 35.25 39.92 -15.10
C ASP A 266 35.50 41.28 -14.42
N ASP A 267 36.06 41.30 -13.20
CA ASP A 267 37.40 41.86 -12.93
C ASP A 267 37.74 42.08 -11.44
N SER A 268 39.00 41.79 -11.14
CA SER A 268 39.90 42.44 -10.15
C SER A 268 39.90 42.07 -8.64
N VAL A 269 40.93 41.27 -8.29
CA VAL A 269 42.01 41.52 -7.29
C VAL A 269 41.67 42.18 -5.94
N SER A 270 41.96 41.49 -4.83
CA SER A 270 42.93 41.95 -3.81
C SER A 270 43.30 40.88 -2.76
N THR A 271 44.57 40.92 -2.41
CA THR A 271 45.41 40.04 -1.58
C THR A 271 45.29 40.25 -0.07
N THR A 272 45.50 39.18 0.72
CA THR A 272 46.33 39.02 1.97
C THR A 272 45.70 37.97 2.89
N SER A 273 46.35 37.17 3.74
CA SER A 273 47.73 36.75 4.02
C SER A 273 47.64 35.52 4.96
N VAL A 274 48.54 34.56 4.82
CA VAL A 274 48.72 33.36 5.69
C VAL A 274 49.53 33.76 6.95
N PRO A 275 49.53 32.96 8.05
CA PRO A 275 50.70 32.09 8.26
C PRO A 275 50.39 30.64 8.73
N THR A 276 51.27 29.77 8.23
CA THR A 276 51.61 28.35 8.48
C THR A 276 51.85 28.00 9.97
N SER A 277 51.62 26.76 10.44
CA SER A 277 52.45 25.54 10.28
C SER A 277 51.78 24.40 11.12
N ASN A 278 51.86 23.08 10.88
CA ASN A 278 53.03 22.21 10.70
C ASN A 278 52.64 20.83 10.11
N LYS A 279 53.63 20.20 9.46
CA LYS A 279 53.60 18.91 8.72
C LYS A 279 53.50 17.68 9.63
N SER A 280 52.95 16.58 9.11
CA SER A 280 53.61 15.26 8.88
C SER A 280 52.82 14.19 9.64
N SER A 281 52.52 12.96 9.21
CA SER A 281 52.92 12.07 8.11
C SER A 281 51.97 10.87 8.16
N ASN A 282 51.28 10.52 7.07
CA ASN A 282 50.78 9.14 6.87
C ASN A 282 50.34 8.84 5.42
N SER A 283 51.17 9.18 4.42
CA SER A 283 50.79 9.03 3.00
C SER A 283 51.05 7.66 2.38
N LYS A 284 51.48 6.64 3.14
CA LYS A 284 51.81 5.31 2.59
C LYS A 284 50.83 4.18 2.96
N SER A 285 49.98 4.37 3.97
CA SER A 285 48.93 3.38 4.35
C SER A 285 47.64 3.56 3.52
N ILE A 286 47.33 4.80 3.12
CA ILE A 286 46.07 5.18 2.45
C ILE A 286 46.04 4.73 0.97
N VAL A 287 47.20 4.69 0.29
CA VAL A 287 47.28 4.44 -1.16
C VAL A 287 47.08 2.96 -1.52
N THR A 288 47.37 2.02 -0.60
CA THR A 288 47.17 0.58 -0.80
C THR A 288 45.74 0.13 -0.50
N SER A 289 45.02 0.81 0.38
CA SER A 289 43.61 0.51 0.70
C SER A 289 42.66 0.99 -0.41
N LEU A 290 42.98 2.10 -1.08
CA LEU A 290 42.18 2.65 -2.19
C LEU A 290 42.17 1.79 -3.47
N LYS A 291 43.19 0.95 -3.69
CA LYS A 291 43.22 0.03 -4.85
C LYS A 291 42.23 -1.14 -4.71
N LYS A 292 41.95 -1.60 -3.48
CA LYS A 292 40.98 -2.67 -3.21
C LYS A 292 39.54 -2.15 -3.25
N VAL A 293 39.33 -0.91 -2.81
CA VAL A 293 38.07 -0.16 -2.92
C VAL A 293 37.64 0.01 -4.39
N LYS A 294 38.58 0.25 -5.32
CA LYS A 294 38.30 0.40 -6.77
C LYS A 294 37.72 -0.86 -7.44
N VAL A 295 38.16 -2.06 -7.03
CA VAL A 295 37.70 -3.32 -7.64
C VAL A 295 36.31 -3.69 -7.11
N VAL A 296 35.99 -3.37 -5.85
CA VAL A 296 34.68 -3.70 -5.27
C VAL A 296 33.59 -2.70 -5.70
N LEU A 297 33.93 -1.40 -5.83
CA LEU A 297 32.98 -0.36 -6.26
C LEU A 297 32.65 -0.38 -7.77
N THR A 298 33.48 -0.98 -8.61
CA THR A 298 33.15 -1.14 -10.04
C THR A 298 32.15 -2.28 -10.28
N TRP A 299 32.03 -3.23 -9.34
CA TRP A 299 31.11 -4.36 -9.42
C TRP A 299 29.70 -4.00 -8.94
N THR A 300 29.57 -3.08 -7.99
CA THR A 300 28.27 -2.60 -7.47
C THR A 300 27.46 -1.79 -8.49
N LEU A 301 28.11 -1.18 -9.48
CA LEU A 301 27.45 -0.29 -10.44
C LEU A 301 26.65 -1.01 -11.54
N SER A 302 27.07 -2.23 -11.92
CA SER A 302 26.35 -3.05 -12.90
C SER A 302 25.05 -3.63 -12.32
N ALA A 303 25.06 -3.91 -11.01
CA ALA A 303 23.91 -4.39 -10.24
C ALA A 303 22.82 -3.32 -10.07
N LEU A 304 23.21 -2.08 -9.77
CA LEU A 304 22.26 -0.95 -9.64
C LEU A 304 21.75 -0.43 -10.99
N LYS A 305 22.58 -0.46 -12.06
CA LYS A 305 22.14 -0.09 -13.43
C LYS A 305 21.01 -0.99 -13.94
N LYS A 306 20.96 -2.28 -13.56
CA LYS A 306 19.88 -3.22 -13.95
C LYS A 306 18.67 -3.20 -13.01
N LEU A 307 18.79 -2.67 -11.78
CA LEU A 307 17.64 -2.35 -10.92
C LEU A 307 16.78 -1.22 -11.52
N LYS A 308 17.36 -0.39 -12.39
CA LYS A 308 16.65 0.58 -13.24
C LYS A 308 15.74 -0.08 -14.28
N GLU A 309 16.02 -1.33 -14.68
CA GLU A 309 15.32 -2.09 -15.73
C GLU A 309 14.16 -2.93 -15.20
N VAL A 310 14.09 -3.19 -13.88
CA VAL A 310 12.97 -3.89 -13.24
C VAL A 310 11.85 -2.89 -12.93
N ASN A 311 10.79 -2.90 -13.74
CA ASN A 311 9.66 -1.98 -13.61
C ASN A 311 8.68 -2.47 -12.52
N ILE A 312 9.02 -2.30 -11.25
CA ILE A 312 8.10 -2.51 -10.11
C ILE A 312 7.45 -1.16 -9.77
N PRO A 313 6.11 -1.04 -9.82
CA PRO A 313 5.38 0.22 -9.61
C PRO A 313 5.75 0.96 -8.32
N ILE A 314 5.91 0.24 -7.20
CA ILE A 314 6.23 0.78 -5.87
C ILE A 314 7.60 1.49 -5.80
N LEU A 315 8.55 1.12 -6.65
CA LEU A 315 9.89 1.75 -6.64
C LEU A 315 9.95 3.02 -7.49
N GLN A 316 8.94 3.37 -8.29
CA GLN A 316 9.01 4.55 -9.17
C GLN A 316 9.23 5.89 -8.42
N PRO A 317 8.54 6.17 -7.30
CA PRO A 317 8.80 7.38 -6.52
C PRO A 317 10.17 7.34 -5.83
N ILE A 318 10.56 6.17 -5.30
CA ILE A 318 11.85 5.93 -4.62
C ILE A 318 13.03 6.07 -5.61
N LYS A 319 12.84 5.69 -6.88
CA LYS A 319 13.86 5.72 -7.94
C LYS A 319 14.49 7.11 -8.10
N ARG A 320 13.68 8.16 -8.03
CA ARG A 320 14.14 9.56 -8.12
C ARG A 320 15.09 9.96 -6.98
N HIS A 321 14.93 9.35 -5.79
CA HIS A 321 15.79 9.57 -4.62
C HIS A 321 17.04 8.67 -4.63
N LEU A 322 17.01 7.56 -5.37
CA LEU A 322 18.18 6.71 -5.62
C LEU A 322 19.06 7.24 -6.76
N ASP A 323 18.53 8.08 -7.67
CA ASP A 323 19.28 8.64 -8.80
C ASP A 323 20.53 9.46 -8.41
N PRO A 324 20.53 10.29 -7.34
CA PRO A 324 21.75 10.94 -6.83
C PRO A 324 22.82 9.95 -6.36
N ILE A 325 22.39 8.88 -5.68
CA ILE A 325 23.23 7.77 -5.20
C ILE A 325 23.87 7.03 -6.39
N LEU A 326 23.14 6.89 -7.50
CA LEU A 326 23.68 6.37 -8.76
C LEU A 326 24.62 7.36 -9.48
N ASN A 327 24.34 8.67 -9.43
CA ASN A 327 25.08 9.68 -10.20
C ASN A 327 26.48 9.96 -9.67
N VAL A 328 26.72 9.87 -8.37
CA VAL A 328 28.09 10.02 -7.85
C VAL A 328 29.01 8.92 -8.33
N SER A 329 28.46 7.76 -8.66
CA SER A 329 29.21 6.71 -9.32
C SER A 329 29.80 7.14 -10.67
N THR A 330 29.11 8.03 -11.41
CA THR A 330 29.56 8.50 -12.74
C THR A 330 30.72 9.51 -12.67
N HIS A 331 30.80 10.32 -11.61
CA HIS A 331 31.93 11.23 -11.42
C HIS A 331 33.24 10.51 -11.08
N ILE A 332 33.15 9.31 -10.49
CA ILE A 332 34.28 8.44 -10.16
C ILE A 332 34.81 7.70 -11.42
N GLU A 333 33.96 7.42 -12.41
CA GLU A 333 34.32 6.78 -13.69
C GLU A 333 35.27 7.64 -14.54
N SER A 334 35.27 8.97 -14.40
CA SER A 334 36.14 9.88 -15.18
C SER A 334 37.65 9.72 -14.89
N PHE A 335 38.02 9.06 -13.80
CA PHE A 335 39.41 8.83 -13.39
C PHE A 335 39.96 7.43 -13.73
N SER A 336 39.24 6.64 -14.52
CA SER A 336 39.60 5.24 -14.73
C SER A 336 39.27 4.74 -16.14
N SER A 337 39.96 5.25 -17.16
CA SER A 337 39.87 4.68 -18.52
C SER A 337 41.19 4.03 -18.98
N LYS A 338 41.00 2.83 -19.59
CA LYS A 338 41.89 1.90 -20.34
C LYS A 338 41.76 0.49 -19.73
N THR A 339 41.32 -0.58 -20.40
CA THR A 339 41.09 -0.93 -21.82
C THR A 339 40.21 -2.20 -21.87
N PRO A 340 39.64 -2.58 -23.03
CA PRO A 340 38.49 -3.48 -23.14
C PRO A 340 38.87 -4.93 -23.44
N HIS A 341 38.07 -5.90 -23.00
CA HIS A 341 37.81 -7.13 -23.76
C HIS A 341 36.39 -7.63 -23.47
N ALA A 342 35.73 -8.05 -24.55
CA ALA A 342 34.34 -8.47 -24.65
C ALA A 342 34.20 -9.96 -24.35
N GLU A 343 33.12 -10.38 -23.70
CA GLU A 343 32.52 -11.71 -23.86
C GLU A 343 31.09 -11.76 -23.28
N THR A 344 30.15 -12.07 -24.20
CA THR A 344 28.90 -12.83 -24.09
C THR A 344 28.04 -12.76 -22.81
N GLU A 345 26.87 -12.12 -22.89
CA GLU A 345 25.91 -11.95 -21.78
C GLU A 345 25.03 -13.19 -21.51
N SER A 346 25.29 -13.86 -20.40
CA SER A 346 24.27 -14.61 -19.62
C SER A 346 23.45 -13.64 -18.74
N PRO A 347 22.21 -13.96 -18.31
CA PRO A 347 21.48 -13.08 -17.40
C PRO A 347 22.24 -12.98 -16.08
N VAL A 348 22.88 -11.84 -15.86
CA VAL A 348 23.70 -11.56 -14.69
C VAL A 348 22.80 -11.57 -13.46
N VAL A 349 22.98 -12.58 -12.60
CA VAL A 349 22.37 -12.62 -11.27
C VAL A 349 22.89 -11.42 -10.48
N VAL A 350 22.00 -10.48 -10.17
CA VAL A 350 22.32 -9.29 -9.40
C VAL A 350 22.62 -9.72 -7.96
N THR A 351 23.90 -9.78 -7.60
CA THR A 351 24.30 -9.96 -6.19
C THR A 351 24.25 -8.60 -5.50
N ILE A 352 23.17 -8.34 -4.76
CA ILE A 352 23.07 -7.18 -3.87
C ILE A 352 24.00 -7.41 -2.68
N PRO A 353 24.94 -6.50 -2.36
CA PRO A 353 25.83 -6.67 -1.23
C PRO A 353 25.05 -6.72 0.08
N SER A 354 25.45 -7.61 0.97
CA SER A 354 24.90 -7.69 2.32
C SER A 354 25.19 -6.42 3.12
N VAL A 355 24.37 -6.15 4.13
CA VAL A 355 24.60 -5.07 5.11
C VAL A 355 25.99 -5.18 5.74
N HIS A 356 26.48 -6.41 5.96
CA HIS A 356 27.81 -6.66 6.51
C HIS A 356 28.92 -6.22 5.55
N GLU A 357 28.80 -6.52 4.25
CA GLU A 357 29.77 -6.11 3.23
C GLU A 357 29.81 -4.59 3.08
N LEU A 358 28.64 -3.93 3.05
CA LEU A 358 28.54 -2.47 3.00
C LEU A 358 29.20 -1.83 4.24
N HIS A 359 28.93 -2.38 5.44
CA HIS A 359 29.58 -1.90 6.66
C HIS A 359 31.10 -2.11 6.64
N SER A 360 31.58 -3.22 6.08
CA SER A 360 33.02 -3.51 5.98
C SER A 360 33.80 -2.53 5.12
N VAL A 361 33.13 -1.85 4.19
CA VAL A 361 33.72 -0.82 3.31
C VAL A 361 33.49 0.61 3.81
N GLY A 362 32.97 0.76 5.05
CA GLY A 362 32.80 2.06 5.70
C GLY A 362 31.43 2.72 5.48
N ILE A 363 30.43 1.98 4.99
CA ILE A 363 29.06 2.48 4.92
C ILE A 363 28.35 2.24 6.26
N HIS A 364 27.94 3.31 6.91
CA HIS A 364 27.17 3.26 8.14
C HIS A 364 25.68 3.48 7.86
N PHE A 365 24.81 2.92 8.68
CA PHE A 365 23.36 3.00 8.49
C PHE A 365 22.72 3.80 9.60
N LEU A 366 21.92 4.80 9.25
CA LEU A 366 21.18 5.62 10.22
C LEU A 366 19.68 5.66 9.89
N PRO A 367 18.82 5.83 10.91
CA PRO A 367 17.38 5.92 10.68
C PRO A 367 17.04 7.23 9.95
N SER A 368 16.21 7.12 8.92
CA SER A 368 15.64 8.26 8.22
C SER A 368 14.38 8.77 8.91
N LYS A 369 14.19 10.09 8.89
CA LYS A 369 12.98 10.76 9.40
C LYS A 369 11.86 10.87 8.35
N GLY A 370 12.17 10.65 7.07
CA GLY A 370 11.27 10.88 5.94
C GLY A 370 10.48 9.67 5.43
N GLY A 371 10.46 8.56 6.18
CA GLY A 371 9.84 7.32 5.73
C GLY A 371 10.55 6.78 4.49
N LEU A 372 9.82 6.19 3.53
CA LEU A 372 10.39 5.67 2.28
C LEU A 372 11.09 6.74 1.44
N MET A 373 10.60 7.98 1.45
CA MET A 373 11.19 9.08 0.66
C MET A 373 12.45 9.66 1.30
N GLY A 374 12.70 9.34 2.57
CA GLY A 374 13.89 9.80 3.27
C GLY A 374 15.11 8.89 3.08
N ILE A 375 15.08 7.95 2.12
CA ILE A 375 16.25 7.15 1.77
C ILE A 375 17.27 8.06 1.10
N GLU A 376 18.44 8.20 1.71
CA GLU A 376 19.50 9.11 1.25
C GLU A 376 20.87 8.51 1.56
N PHE A 377 21.85 8.74 0.69
CA PHE A 377 23.24 8.39 0.96
C PHE A 377 24.09 9.67 1.01
N ASP A 378 24.68 9.95 2.18
CA ASP A 378 25.69 10.99 2.34
C ASP A 378 27.07 10.38 2.11
N GLU A 379 27.61 10.62 0.93
CA GLU A 379 28.92 10.11 0.51
C GLU A 379 30.09 10.70 1.28
N LYS A 380 29.95 11.93 1.78
CA LYS A 380 31.04 12.59 2.50
C LYS A 380 31.26 11.92 3.85
N SER A 381 30.18 11.48 4.49
CA SER A 381 30.21 10.79 5.77
C SER A 381 30.12 9.26 5.64
N GLY A 382 29.81 8.74 4.45
CA GLY A 382 29.58 7.31 4.22
C GLY A 382 28.31 6.79 4.89
N ILE A 383 27.29 7.63 5.06
CA ILE A 383 26.06 7.27 5.79
C ILE A 383 24.91 7.00 4.83
N LEU A 384 24.31 5.81 4.92
CA LEU A 384 23.05 5.47 4.28
C LEU A 384 21.88 5.62 5.27
N TYR A 385 21.01 6.59 5.03
CA TYR A 385 19.79 6.80 5.78
C TYR A 385 18.70 5.87 5.26
N LEU A 386 18.10 5.06 6.14
CA LEU A 386 17.05 4.09 5.80
C LEU A 386 15.81 4.27 6.69
N PRO A 387 14.61 4.02 6.16
CA PRO A 387 13.38 4.05 6.96
C PRO A 387 13.42 3.01 8.08
N VAL A 388 12.82 3.35 9.21
CA VAL A 388 12.64 2.43 10.33
C VAL A 388 11.42 1.56 10.07
N LEU A 389 11.64 0.24 10.09
CA LEU A 389 10.61 -0.78 9.94
C LEU A 389 10.23 -1.35 11.32
N LYS A 390 8.94 -1.35 11.64
CA LYS A 390 8.38 -2.09 12.77
C LYS A 390 8.03 -3.49 12.30
N LEU A 391 8.68 -4.49 12.89
CA LEU A 391 8.44 -5.90 12.56
C LEU A 391 7.54 -6.54 13.62
N ASP A 392 6.45 -7.14 13.15
CA ASP A 392 5.55 -8.00 13.90
C ASP A 392 5.12 -9.21 13.04
N ILE A 393 4.25 -10.05 13.60
CA ILE A 393 3.75 -11.26 12.93
C ILE A 393 2.96 -10.98 11.65
N ASN A 394 2.42 -9.76 11.46
CA ASN A 394 1.58 -9.40 10.32
C ASN A 394 2.37 -8.63 9.25
N THR A 395 3.56 -8.13 9.58
CA THR A 395 4.35 -7.24 8.72
C THR A 395 4.61 -7.80 7.33
N GLU A 396 4.97 -9.08 7.21
CA GLU A 396 5.23 -9.68 5.90
C GLU A 396 3.98 -9.70 5.01
N VAL A 397 2.82 -10.05 5.59
CA VAL A 397 1.54 -10.12 4.87
C VAL A 397 1.11 -8.73 4.43
N ILE A 398 1.21 -7.74 5.33
CA ILE A 398 0.88 -6.34 5.01
C ILE A 398 1.77 -5.85 3.86
N MET A 399 3.08 -6.03 3.95
CA MET A 399 4.02 -5.59 2.92
C MET A 399 3.78 -6.27 1.56
N ARG A 400 3.46 -7.57 1.54
CA ARG A 400 3.14 -8.27 0.29
C ARG A 400 1.85 -7.76 -0.35
N ASN A 401 0.82 -7.48 0.43
CA ASN A 401 -0.44 -6.94 -0.08
C ASN A 401 -0.28 -5.51 -0.58
N LEU A 402 0.52 -4.68 0.09
CA LEU A 402 0.88 -3.33 -0.39
C LEU A 402 1.71 -3.36 -1.68
N VAL A 403 2.43 -4.45 -1.95
CA VAL A 403 3.17 -4.63 -3.21
C VAL A 403 2.27 -5.14 -4.34
N ALA A 404 1.18 -5.84 -3.99
CA ALA A 404 0.23 -6.38 -4.96
C ALA A 404 -0.87 -5.38 -5.34
N HIS A 405 -1.19 -4.44 -4.44
CA HIS A 405 -2.00 -3.24 -4.70
C HIS A 405 -1.24 -2.28 -5.62
#